data_AF-A0A1F6EW92-F1
#
_entry.id   AF-A0A1F6EW92-F1
#
_cell.length_a   1.000
_cell.length_b   1.000
_cell.length_c   1.000
_cell.angle_alpha   90.00
_cell.angle_beta   90.00
_cell.angle_gamma   90.00
#
_symmetry.space_group_name_H-M   'P 1'
#
loop_
_entity.id
_entity.type
_entity.pdbx_description
1 polymer ?
#
loop_
_entity_poly.entity_id
_entity_poly.type
_entity_poly.pdbx_seq_one_letter_code
_entity_poly.pdbx_strand_id
1 'polypeptide(L)'
;MGINAEVSKSGSETTLTTIRKFSRRVQGTGLVKTMRARRYFARDSSKIVKKKRALKLLKRRTEHKRLVKEGKIAETPVRTGGRPGGYSSQRTLSQGQSGQGESSGTRLGENTPIAR
;
A
#
# COMPACT_ATOMS: atom_id res chain seq x y z
N MET A 1 -7.88 32.37 5.12
CA MET A 1 -8.30 30.97 4.91
C MET A 1 -7.45 30.41 3.77
N GLY A 2 -6.72 29.30 3.97
CA GLY A 2 -5.76 28.79 2.99
C GLY A 2 -6.26 27.53 2.25
N ILE A 3 -5.87 27.36 0.98
CA ILE A 3 -6.18 26.16 0.20
C ILE A 3 -5.26 25.02 0.64
N ASN A 4 -5.83 23.96 1.21
CA ASN A 4 -5.04 22.87 1.80
C ASN A 4 -4.58 21.83 0.76
N ALA A 5 -5.36 21.63 -0.30
CA ALA A 5 -5.05 20.73 -1.41
C ALA A 5 -5.66 21.29 -2.69
N GLU A 6 -4.82 21.53 -3.68
CA GLU A 6 -5.18 21.99 -5.01
C GLU A 6 -4.39 21.19 -6.04
N VAL A 7 -5.02 20.91 -7.18
CA VAL A 7 -4.37 20.31 -8.34
C VAL A 7 -4.93 20.99 -9.59
N SER A 8 -4.06 21.64 -10.36
CA SER A 8 -4.38 22.11 -11.71
C SER A 8 -4.12 20.99 -12.73
N LYS A 9 -4.90 21.01 -13.82
CA LYS A 9 -4.69 20.13 -14.96
C LYS A 9 -3.53 20.66 -15.79
N SER A 10 -2.54 19.81 -16.10
CA SER A 10 -1.46 20.17 -17.03
C SER A 10 -1.57 19.36 -18.33
N GLY A 11 -1.45 20.05 -19.48
CA GLY A 11 -1.36 19.41 -20.80
C GLY A 11 -2.50 18.44 -21.13
N SER A 12 -2.13 17.27 -21.65
CA SER A 12 -3.04 16.21 -22.14
C SER A 12 -3.47 15.20 -21.07
N GLU A 13 -3.50 15.58 -19.80
CA GLU A 13 -3.97 14.69 -18.73
C GLU A 13 -5.44 14.30 -18.90
N THR A 14 -5.76 13.05 -18.56
CA THR A 14 -7.15 12.61 -18.45
C THR A 14 -7.73 13.02 -17.09
N THR A 15 -9.03 13.27 -17.05
CA THR A 15 -9.75 13.64 -15.81
C THR A 15 -9.48 12.66 -14.67
N LEU A 16 -9.44 11.36 -14.97
CA LEU A 16 -9.13 10.31 -14.00
C LEU A 16 -7.74 10.46 -13.37
N THR A 17 -6.74 10.84 -14.14
CA THR A 17 -5.38 11.06 -13.61
C THR A 17 -5.32 12.29 -12.71
N THR A 18 -6.01 13.37 -13.07
CA THR A 18 -6.13 14.58 -12.22
C THR A 18 -6.83 14.25 -10.89
N ILE A 19 -7.91 13.47 -10.90
CA ILE A 19 -8.59 13.00 -9.68
C ILE A 19 -7.64 12.18 -8.79
N ARG A 20 -6.87 11.24 -9.36
CA ARG A 20 -5.90 10.46 -8.57
C ARG A 20 -4.81 11.32 -7.94
N LYS A 21 -4.29 12.32 -8.67
CA LYS A 21 -3.33 13.30 -8.13
C LYS A 21 -3.94 14.05 -6.95
N PHE A 22 -5.17 14.53 -7.10
CA PHE A 22 -5.90 15.21 -6.03
C PHE A 22 -6.09 14.30 -4.81
N SER A 23 -6.55 13.05 -4.99
CA SER A 23 -6.71 12.10 -3.89
C SER A 23 -5.40 11.84 -3.14
N ARG A 24 -4.28 11.66 -3.87
CA ARG A 24 -2.95 11.51 -3.26
C ARG A 24 -2.54 12.75 -2.48
N ARG A 25 -2.77 13.95 -3.02
CA ARG A 25 -2.45 15.23 -2.36
C ARG A 25 -3.26 15.42 -1.08
N VAL A 26 -4.57 15.09 -1.11
CA VAL A 26 -5.46 15.12 0.06
C VAL A 26 -5.07 14.09 1.12
N GLN A 27 -4.64 12.90 0.71
CA GLN A 27 -4.13 11.89 1.66
C GLN A 27 -2.82 12.33 2.31
N GLY A 28 -1.91 12.92 1.53
CA GLY A 28 -0.61 13.42 2.01
C GLY A 28 -0.72 14.59 3.00
N THR A 29 -1.76 15.42 2.90
CA THR A 29 -1.98 16.53 3.86
C THR A 29 -2.48 16.05 5.22
N GLY A 30 -2.99 14.82 5.33
CA GLY A 30 -3.49 14.27 6.59
C GLY A 30 -4.73 14.98 7.16
N LEU A 31 -5.41 15.83 6.37
CA LEU A 31 -6.57 16.63 6.82
C LEU A 31 -7.67 15.79 7.48
N VAL A 32 -7.99 14.64 6.88
CA VAL A 32 -9.03 13.75 7.42
C VAL A 32 -8.62 13.18 8.79
N LYS A 33 -7.32 12.96 9.02
CA LYS A 33 -6.80 12.48 10.30
C LYS A 33 -6.84 13.60 11.35
N THR A 34 -6.44 14.82 10.99
CA THR A 34 -6.42 15.95 11.91
C THR A 34 -7.83 16.40 12.29
N MET A 35 -8.76 16.49 11.33
CA MET A 35 -10.16 16.84 11.60
C MET A 35 -10.85 15.80 12.48
N ARG A 36 -10.59 14.51 12.26
CA ARG A 36 -11.08 13.45 13.17
C ARG A 36 -10.53 13.59 14.59
N ALA A 37 -9.25 13.93 14.73
CA ALA A 37 -8.63 14.13 16.04
C ALA A 37 -9.15 15.38 16.77
N ARG A 38 -9.55 16.42 16.02
CA ARG A 38 -10.07 17.69 16.57
C ARG A 38 -11.59 17.72 16.78
N ARG A 39 -12.33 16.72 16.29
CA ARG A 39 -13.80 16.70 16.31
C ARG A 39 -14.40 16.84 17.71
N TYR A 40 -13.79 16.20 18.70
CA TYR A 40 -14.25 16.22 20.08
C TYR A 40 -13.14 16.68 21.00
N PHE A 41 -13.51 17.33 22.10
CA PHE A 41 -12.58 17.68 23.15
C PHE A 41 -12.03 16.40 23.81
N ALA A 42 -10.71 16.34 23.93
CA ALA A 42 -10.03 15.28 24.67
C ALA A 42 -9.11 15.94 25.71
N ARG A 43 -9.15 15.43 26.94
CA ARG A 43 -8.25 15.89 28.00
C ARG A 43 -6.80 15.59 27.66
N ASP A 44 -5.90 16.43 28.16
CA ASP A 44 -4.47 16.14 28.06
C ASP A 44 -4.09 14.89 28.85
N SER A 45 -3.29 14.03 28.21
CA SER A 45 -2.81 12.80 28.82
C SER A 45 -1.63 13.06 29.74
N SER A 46 -1.62 12.39 30.91
CA SER A 46 -0.52 12.46 31.87
C SER A 46 0.77 11.87 31.31
N LYS A 47 1.91 12.25 31.89
CA LYS A 47 3.25 11.77 31.47
C LYS A 47 3.35 10.24 31.51
N ILE A 48 2.77 9.59 32.53
CA ILE A 48 2.79 8.13 32.69
C ILE A 48 2.03 7.43 31.57
N VAL A 49 0.84 7.93 31.21
CA VAL A 49 0.03 7.36 30.12
C VAL A 49 0.77 7.45 28.78
N LYS A 50 1.42 8.59 28.52
CA LYS A 50 2.26 8.78 27.32
C LYS A 50 3.42 7.78 27.29
N LYS A 51 4.14 7.59 28.41
CA LYS A 51 5.23 6.60 28.53
C LYS A 51 4.74 5.17 28.31
N LYS A 52 3.62 4.77 28.91
CA LYS A 52 3.02 3.42 28.72
C LYS A 52 2.70 3.14 27.26
N ARG A 53 2.12 4.12 26.55
CA ARG A 53 1.84 4.02 25.11
C ARG A 53 3.12 3.87 24.28
N ALA A 54 4.17 4.62 24.62
CA ALA A 54 5.46 4.53 23.94
C ALA A 54 6.12 3.16 24.12
N LEU A 55 6.12 2.61 25.34
CA LEU A 55 6.64 1.25 25.60
C LEU A 55 5.93 0.18 24.77
N LYS A 56 4.60 0.26 24.64
CA LYS A 56 3.82 -0.66 23.78
C LYS A 56 4.22 -0.55 22.30
N LEU A 57 4.49 0.66 21.81
CA LEU A 57 4.95 0.88 20.44
C LEU A 57 6.34 0.26 20.21
N LEU A 58 7.27 0.46 21.15
CA LEU A 58 8.62 -0.08 21.07
C LEU A 58 8.61 -1.61 21.06
N LYS A 59 7.84 -2.24 21.95
CA LYS A 59 7.67 -3.70 21.99
C LYS A 59 7.17 -4.26 20.66
N ARG A 60 6.14 -3.65 20.06
CA ARG A 60 5.63 -4.06 18.75
C ARG A 60 6.67 -3.94 17.64
N ARG A 61 7.49 -2.87 17.67
CA ARG A 61 8.58 -2.68 16.69
C ARG A 61 9.67 -3.72 16.84
N THR A 62 10.06 -4.09 18.07
CA THR A 62 11.07 -5.12 18.31
C THR A 62 10.58 -6.51 17.88
N GLU A 63 9.33 -6.84 18.21
CA GLU A 63 8.69 -8.09 17.78
C GLU A 63 8.63 -8.19 16.26
N HIS A 64 8.17 -7.14 15.57
CA HIS A 64 8.15 -7.10 14.12
C HIS A 64 9.55 -7.31 13.51
N LYS A 65 10.57 -6.61 14.02
CA LYS A 65 11.96 -6.78 13.56
C LYS A 65 12.47 -8.22 13.76
N ARG A 66 12.12 -8.84 14.89
CA ARG A 66 12.47 -10.23 15.16
C ARG A 66 11.78 -11.19 14.17
N LEU A 67 10.48 -11.02 13.95
CA LEU A 67 9.71 -11.87 13.03
C LEU A 67 10.18 -11.74 11.57
N VAL A 68 10.58 -10.54 11.16
CA VAL A 68 11.22 -10.31 9.86
C VAL A 68 12.54 -11.08 9.75
N LYS A 69 13.40 -11.00 10.77
CA LYS A 69 14.67 -11.75 10.79
C LYS A 69 14.47 -13.27 10.82
N GLU A 70 13.42 -13.74 11.48
CA GLU A 70 13.03 -15.15 11.49
C GLU A 70 12.37 -15.61 10.16
N GLY A 71 12.17 -14.71 9.19
CA GLY A 71 11.54 -15.02 7.89
C GLY A 71 10.03 -15.27 7.96
N LYS A 72 9.40 -15.07 9.13
CA LYS A 72 7.96 -15.30 9.34
C LYS A 72 7.08 -14.21 8.72
N ILE A 73 7.66 -13.03 8.50
CA ILE A 73 7.00 -11.89 7.88
C ILE A 73 7.83 -11.46 6.68
N ALA A 74 7.19 -11.33 5.52
CA ALA A 74 7.81 -10.76 4.34
C ALA A 74 8.20 -9.29 4.59
N GLU A 75 9.42 -8.94 4.24
CA GLU A 75 9.88 -7.55 4.32
C GLU A 75 8.98 -6.68 3.45
N THR A 76 8.31 -5.71 4.06
CA THR A 76 7.52 -4.75 3.30
C THR A 76 8.48 -3.94 2.44
N PRO A 77 8.38 -3.98 1.10
CA PRO A 77 9.25 -3.19 0.25
C PRO A 77 9.08 -1.72 0.63
N VAL A 78 10.20 -1.02 0.82
CA VAL A 78 10.21 0.42 1.08
C VAL A 78 9.42 1.06 -0.06
N ARG A 79 8.25 1.65 0.26
CA ARG A 79 7.44 2.39 -0.71
C ARG A 79 8.13 3.73 -0.99
N THR A 80 9.28 3.66 -1.68
CA THR A 80 9.97 4.79 -2.29
C THR A 80 9.02 5.32 -3.36
N GLY A 81 8.33 6.41 -3.07
CA GLY A 81 7.27 6.98 -3.91
C GLY A 81 7.74 7.63 -5.20
N GLY A 82 8.73 7.06 -5.89
CA GLY A 82 9.32 7.53 -7.14
C GLY A 82 10.59 6.73 -7.40
N ARG A 83 10.69 6.10 -8.58
CA ARG A 83 11.80 5.20 -8.98
C ARG A 83 13.19 5.76 -8.58
N PRO A 84 14.11 4.88 -8.16
CA PRO A 84 15.10 4.40 -9.13
C PRO A 84 15.12 2.88 -9.20
N GLY A 85 15.34 2.35 -10.41
CA GLY A 85 15.60 0.92 -10.64
C GLY A 85 16.85 0.47 -9.90
N GLY A 86 17.11 -0.80 -9.72
CA GLY A 86 16.52 -2.02 -10.21
C GLY A 86 17.51 -3.12 -9.83
N TYR A 87 17.04 -4.31 -9.49
CA TYR A 87 17.68 -5.62 -9.68
C TYR A 87 16.84 -6.64 -8.90
N SER A 88 15.86 -7.24 -9.59
CA SER A 88 15.39 -8.57 -9.26
C SER A 88 15.44 -9.40 -10.54
N SER A 89 16.65 -9.75 -10.94
CA SER A 89 16.90 -10.75 -11.97
C SER A 89 17.53 -11.96 -11.31
N GLN A 90 16.68 -12.88 -10.85
CA GLN A 90 17.00 -14.29 -10.96
C GLN A 90 15.97 -14.91 -11.88
N ARG A 91 16.25 -14.74 -13.17
CA ARG A 91 15.71 -15.59 -14.23
C ARG A 91 16.60 -16.83 -14.24
N THR A 92 16.20 -17.88 -13.54
CA THR A 92 16.83 -19.19 -13.71
C THR A 92 16.37 -19.77 -15.04
N LEU A 93 17.21 -19.64 -16.05
CA LEU A 93 17.13 -20.43 -17.29
C LEU A 93 17.43 -21.88 -16.93
N SER A 94 16.45 -22.77 -17.04
CA SER A 94 16.69 -24.19 -17.32
C SER A 94 16.22 -24.46 -18.74
N GLN A 95 17.18 -24.78 -19.60
CA GLN A 95 17.03 -25.07 -21.01
C GLN A 95 16.67 -26.55 -21.21
N GLY A 96 15.81 -26.83 -22.21
CA GLY A 96 15.50 -28.17 -22.74
C GLY A 96 14.20 -28.78 -22.19
N GLN A 97 13.29 -29.38 -22.96
CA GLN A 97 13.30 -29.86 -24.34
C GLN A 97 11.87 -29.88 -24.91
N SER A 98 11.82 -29.93 -26.23
CA SER A 98 10.71 -30.18 -27.15
C SER A 98 9.68 -31.23 -26.72
N GLY A 99 8.40 -30.89 -26.90
CA GLY A 99 7.28 -31.84 -26.99
C GLY A 99 6.08 -31.15 -27.63
N GLN A 100 5.82 -31.48 -28.90
CA GLN A 100 4.59 -31.10 -29.60
C GLN A 100 3.40 -31.82 -28.93
N GLY A 101 2.30 -31.09 -28.69
CA GLY A 101 1.09 -31.64 -28.11
C GLY A 101 -0.03 -30.61 -28.16
N GLU A 102 -0.90 -30.78 -29.14
CA GLU A 102 -2.11 -29.98 -29.38
C GLU A 102 -3.09 -30.05 -28.20
N SER A 103 -3.81 -28.95 -27.95
CA SER A 103 -5.29 -28.92 -27.91
C SER A 103 -5.86 -27.89 -26.92
N SER A 104 -6.86 -27.17 -27.44
CA SER A 104 -7.98 -26.53 -26.75
C SER A 104 -7.71 -25.33 -25.81
N GLY A 105 -8.06 -24.14 -26.32
CA GLY A 105 -8.22 -22.94 -25.52
C GLY A 105 -9.33 -23.10 -24.49
N THR A 106 -9.00 -22.92 -23.22
CA THR A 106 -9.95 -22.82 -22.12
C THR A 106 -10.57 -21.42 -22.14
N ARG A 107 -11.74 -21.30 -22.76
CA ARG A 107 -12.61 -20.13 -22.58
C ARG A 107 -13.12 -20.15 -21.13
N LEU A 108 -12.70 -19.16 -20.34
CA LEU A 108 -13.32 -18.85 -19.06
C LEU A 108 -14.80 -18.55 -19.29
N GLY A 109 -15.72 -19.29 -18.66
CA GLY A 109 -17.05 -18.71 -18.37
C GLY A 109 -18.31 -19.59 -18.36
N GLU A 110 -18.29 -20.90 -18.59
CA GLU A 110 -19.56 -21.63 -18.86
C GLU A 110 -19.98 -22.71 -17.84
N ASN A 111 -19.30 -22.88 -16.70
CA ASN A 111 -19.62 -23.97 -15.76
C ASN A 111 -20.07 -23.50 -14.37
N THR A 112 -20.95 -22.50 -14.28
CA THR A 112 -21.69 -22.23 -13.03
C THR A 112 -23.16 -22.59 -13.21
N PRO A 113 -23.66 -23.68 -12.59
CA PRO A 113 -25.07 -24.01 -12.67
C PRO A 113 -25.91 -22.95 -11.95
N ILE A 114 -26.82 -22.31 -12.69
CA ILE A 114 -27.90 -21.50 -12.13
C ILE A 114 -28.90 -22.44 -11.45
N ALA A 115 -29.10 -22.28 -10.15
CA ALA A 115 -30.21 -22.90 -9.44
C ALA A 115 -31.52 -22.22 -9.88
N ARG A 116 -32.50 -23.02 -10.29
CA ARG A 116 -33.89 -22.59 -10.50
C ARG A 116 -34.71 -22.88 -9.25
#